data_AF-A0A7Y0SEP9-F1
#
_entry.id   AF-A0A7Y0SEP9-F1
#
_cell.length_a   1.000
_cell.length_b   1.000
_cell.length_c   1.000
_cell.angle_alpha   90.00
_cell.angle_beta   90.00
_cell.angle_gamma   90.00
#
_symmetry.space_group_name_H-M   'P 1'
#
loop_
_entity.id
_entity.type
_entity.pdbx_description
1 polymer ?
#
loop_
_entity_poly.entity_id
_entity_poly.type
_entity_poly.pdbx_seq_one_letter_code
_entity_poly.pdbx_strand_id
1 'polypeptide(L)'
;MLRQLFFLTLFSALLSTSSMTMAKSVSGTSLNGIKGALCVVRADDKLVLVHEILTNKISLPGGTIIEGESPEIAAQRETWEETGLAVTVGNELGRTSTAILFDCVSDSEVIAFSMNNSLGGNELPSWFAPHYGVEVASAMLLNPSELTASQYRYPAQWPEVVNLFANATNQPVSYVTQLIESAPTFRQAELSWVMELQGWIGELSDNSYKAAYEFASVVMELTTPTILLFLFPFVMMRFDSRFVYRLFFAITATSLMVLVAQQGFSLPRPHVYVPMAELPNSYGFSFPSLPIAVWFCVLTFLFQRTHSFGFNSTTVLMAAITLIVMLCKFFLGSAFILDMLLGALLGILVAWHVLRLETNPEVNVDQLLSSKGVWFTLTAVTAVISVIWPLPVFGNWLAMLITASALVLTFKESQVRLNSKQMIFVTLALILTQQVYLFAATSVSSSGFWSLVFMTFHYPILMLLFIFMARRLTHQNQYQEELNLSE
;
A
#
# COMPACT_ATOMS: atom_id res chain seq x y z
N MET A 1 35.22 -14.58 -18.79
CA MET A 1 34.23 -13.71 -19.46
C MET A 1 32.82 -13.80 -18.87
N LEU A 2 32.30 -14.97 -18.46
CA LEU A 2 30.96 -15.09 -17.82
C LEU A 2 30.85 -14.42 -16.43
N ARG A 3 31.96 -14.35 -15.68
CA ARG A 3 32.04 -13.69 -14.36
C ARG A 3 32.09 -12.15 -14.46
N GLN A 4 32.57 -11.62 -15.59
CA GLN A 4 32.54 -10.18 -15.88
C GLN A 4 31.18 -9.75 -16.44
N LEU A 5 30.50 -10.62 -17.20
CA LEU A 5 29.10 -10.44 -17.60
C LEU A 5 28.15 -10.48 -16.39
N PHE A 6 28.38 -11.35 -15.40
CA PHE A 6 27.57 -11.40 -14.17
C PHE A 6 27.72 -10.13 -13.31
N PHE A 7 28.94 -9.57 -13.22
CA PHE A 7 29.15 -8.28 -12.56
C PHE A 7 28.63 -7.10 -13.40
N LEU A 8 28.67 -7.17 -14.74
CA LEU A 8 28.02 -6.17 -15.59
C LEU A 8 26.50 -6.21 -15.48
N THR A 9 25.88 -7.39 -15.33
CA THR A 9 24.43 -7.52 -15.13
C THR A 9 23.98 -7.16 -13.72
N LEU A 10 24.82 -7.42 -12.70
CA LEU A 10 24.56 -7.02 -11.32
C LEU A 10 24.78 -5.51 -11.14
N PHE A 11 25.77 -4.93 -11.83
CA PHE A 11 26.00 -3.48 -11.88
C PHE A 11 24.94 -2.78 -12.73
N SER A 12 24.45 -3.38 -13.83
CA SER A 12 23.35 -2.82 -14.62
C SER A 12 21.97 -2.98 -13.96
N ALA A 13 21.79 -3.94 -13.05
CA ALA A 13 20.57 -4.06 -12.24
C ALA A 13 20.60 -3.15 -11.00
N LEU A 14 21.79 -2.82 -10.49
CA LEU A 14 22.00 -1.76 -9.49
C LEU A 14 22.03 -0.35 -10.13
N LEU A 15 22.26 -0.27 -11.44
CA LEU A 15 22.04 0.90 -12.30
C LEU A 15 20.79 0.75 -13.17
N SER A 16 19.77 0.01 -12.72
CA SER A 16 18.41 0.29 -13.16
C SER A 16 18.03 1.62 -12.54
N THR A 17 18.58 2.67 -13.14
CA THR A 17 17.97 3.97 -13.25
C THR A 17 16.48 3.69 -13.44
N SER A 18 15.70 4.03 -12.42
CA SER A 18 14.48 4.77 -12.67
C SER A 18 14.75 5.71 -13.84
N SER A 19 13.77 5.95 -14.70
CA SER A 19 13.85 6.97 -15.72
C SER A 19 13.95 8.37 -15.09
N MET A 20 14.97 8.63 -14.27
CA MET A 20 15.67 9.89 -14.21
C MET A 20 16.34 10.03 -15.56
N THR A 21 15.66 10.72 -16.47
CA THR A 21 16.36 11.73 -17.25
C THR A 21 17.14 12.59 -16.25
N MET A 22 18.39 12.21 -16.01
CA MET A 22 19.39 13.11 -15.46
C MET A 22 19.63 14.11 -16.58
N ALA A 23 18.78 15.13 -16.64
CA ALA A 23 18.93 16.25 -17.55
C ALA A 23 20.32 16.82 -17.28
N LYS A 24 21.21 16.56 -18.23
CA LYS A 24 22.49 17.23 -18.31
C LYS A 24 22.15 18.71 -18.42
N SER A 25 22.47 19.48 -17.38
CA SER A 25 22.27 20.93 -17.35
C SER A 25 23.00 21.57 -18.52
N VAL A 26 22.32 21.70 -19.66
CA VAL A 26 22.78 22.51 -20.78
C VAL A 26 22.19 23.87 -20.55
N SER A 27 23.09 24.81 -20.34
CA SER A 27 22.85 26.22 -20.10
C SER A 27 21.96 26.82 -21.20
N GLY A 28 20.67 26.93 -20.91
CA GLY A 28 19.71 27.74 -21.62
C GLY A 28 18.86 28.48 -20.58
N THR A 29 19.25 29.72 -20.27
CA THR A 29 18.49 30.73 -19.49
C THR A 29 17.80 30.23 -18.21
N SER A 30 18.52 30.31 -17.10
CA SER A 30 18.16 29.82 -15.77
C SER A 30 16.89 30.44 -15.16
N LEU A 31 15.85 29.63 -14.98
CA LEU A 31 14.95 29.74 -13.82
C LEU A 31 15.74 29.31 -12.58
N ASN A 32 16.21 30.27 -11.79
CA ASN A 32 17.05 30.08 -10.60
C ASN A 32 16.46 29.06 -9.60
N GLY A 33 16.91 27.80 -9.63
CA GLY A 33 16.64 26.82 -8.56
C GLY A 33 15.19 26.34 -8.39
N ILE A 34 14.26 26.86 -9.20
CA ILE A 34 12.85 26.46 -9.23
C ILE A 34 12.76 25.10 -9.93
N LYS A 35 12.16 24.13 -9.23
CA LYS A 35 12.01 22.74 -9.69
C LYS A 35 10.55 22.32 -9.82
N GLY A 36 9.63 23.03 -9.17
CA GLY A 36 8.21 22.67 -9.20
C GLY A 36 7.29 23.82 -9.55
N ALA A 37 6.06 23.47 -9.87
CA ALA A 37 4.97 24.41 -10.09
C ALA A 37 3.70 23.85 -9.46
N LEU A 38 2.94 24.72 -8.79
CA LEU A 38 1.72 24.35 -8.06
C LEU A 38 0.56 25.24 -8.45
N CYS A 39 -0.64 24.69 -8.34
CA CYS A 39 -1.88 25.42 -8.51
C CYS A 39 -2.52 25.77 -7.18
N VAL A 40 -2.93 27.03 -7.04
CA VAL A 40 -3.84 27.48 -6.00
C VAL A 40 -5.22 27.58 -6.63
N VAL A 41 -6.05 26.56 -6.41
CA VAL A 41 -7.44 26.54 -6.90
C VAL A 41 -8.36 26.90 -5.73
N ARG A 42 -9.03 28.06 -5.83
CA ARG A 42 -10.01 28.51 -4.85
C ARG A 42 -11.43 28.28 -5.38
N ALA A 43 -12.23 27.50 -4.65
CA ALA A 43 -13.61 27.27 -5.00
C ALA A 43 -14.49 27.30 -3.74
N ASP A 44 -15.59 28.07 -3.78
CA ASP A 44 -16.48 28.32 -2.64
C ASP A 44 -15.71 28.75 -1.36
N ASP A 45 -14.71 29.63 -1.54
CA ASP A 45 -13.81 30.08 -0.46
C ASP A 45 -13.10 28.94 0.29
N LYS A 46 -12.87 27.82 -0.39
CA LYS A 46 -12.03 26.71 0.06
C LYS A 46 -10.92 26.47 -0.95
N LEU A 47 -9.82 25.90 -0.45
CA LEU A 47 -8.64 25.57 -1.23
C LEU A 47 -8.68 24.11 -1.63
N VAL A 48 -8.41 23.81 -2.91
CA VAL A 48 -8.19 22.43 -3.36
C VAL A 48 -6.83 21.95 -2.84
N LEU A 49 -6.85 20.83 -2.15
CA LEU A 49 -5.68 20.18 -1.56
C LEU A 49 -5.70 18.69 -1.87
N VAL A 50 -4.53 18.08 -1.86
CA VAL A 50 -4.35 16.64 -2.04
C VAL A 50 -3.75 16.00 -0.79
N HIS A 51 -4.14 14.77 -0.49
CA HIS A 51 -3.54 13.94 0.55
C HIS A 51 -2.55 12.98 -0.09
N GLU A 52 -1.27 13.19 0.15
CA GLU A 52 -0.20 12.39 -0.45
C GLU A 52 -0.03 11.03 0.25
N ILE A 53 0.09 9.97 -0.54
CA ILE A 53 0.31 8.60 -0.07
C ILE A 53 1.67 8.44 0.62
N LEU A 54 2.73 8.98 0.00
CA LEU A 54 4.11 8.74 0.45
C LEU A 54 4.47 9.51 1.71
N THR A 55 4.09 10.79 1.78
CA THR A 55 4.41 11.65 2.93
C THR A 55 3.35 11.55 4.02
N ASN A 56 2.14 11.09 3.68
CA ASN A 56 0.96 11.13 4.53
C ASN A 56 0.66 12.56 5.02
N LYS A 57 0.87 13.54 4.14
CA LYS A 57 0.67 14.98 4.40
C LYS A 57 -0.30 15.58 3.38
N ILE A 58 -0.83 16.74 3.73
CA ILE A 58 -1.64 17.55 2.84
C ILE A 58 -0.74 18.51 2.06
N SER A 59 -0.99 18.68 0.78
CA SER A 59 -0.25 19.61 -0.09
C SER A 59 -1.17 20.27 -1.11
N LEU A 60 -0.67 21.34 -1.73
CA LEU A 60 -1.29 21.90 -2.92
C LEU A 60 -1.06 20.94 -4.10
N PRO A 61 -2.02 20.83 -5.04
CA PRO A 61 -1.77 20.10 -6.26
C PRO A 61 -0.59 20.72 -7.03
N GLY A 62 0.37 19.88 -7.44
CA GLY A 62 1.57 20.35 -8.09
C GLY A 62 2.77 19.43 -7.93
N GLY A 63 3.70 19.54 -8.87
CA GLY A 63 4.83 18.63 -8.96
C GLY A 63 6.02 19.21 -9.70
N THR A 64 6.84 18.33 -10.26
CA THR A 64 8.14 18.70 -10.83
C THR A 64 7.98 19.17 -12.27
N ILE A 65 8.65 20.26 -12.63
CA ILE A 65 8.70 20.76 -14.01
C ILE A 65 9.61 19.83 -14.81
N ILE A 66 9.10 19.21 -15.87
CA ILE A 66 9.86 18.26 -16.69
C ILE A 66 10.70 19.02 -17.74
N GLU A 67 11.74 18.36 -18.29
CA GLU A 67 12.61 18.98 -19.29
C GLU A 67 11.84 19.36 -20.56
N GLY A 68 11.90 20.65 -20.93
CA GLY A 68 11.18 21.20 -22.09
C GLY A 68 9.75 21.66 -21.79
N GLU A 69 9.26 21.51 -20.56
CA GLU A 69 7.95 21.96 -20.10
C GLU A 69 8.04 23.36 -19.47
N SER A 70 7.02 24.21 -19.65
CA SER A 70 6.94 25.48 -18.91
C SER A 70 6.34 25.26 -17.51
N PRO A 71 6.64 26.11 -16.52
CA PRO A 71 6.05 25.98 -15.18
C PRO A 71 4.51 25.98 -15.18
N GLU A 72 3.89 26.74 -16.06
CA GLU A 72 2.43 26.80 -16.19
C GLU A 72 1.87 25.46 -16.69
N ILE A 73 2.50 24.85 -17.69
CA ILE A 73 2.10 23.53 -18.19
C ILE A 73 2.30 22.46 -17.12
N ALA A 74 3.38 22.53 -16.34
CA ALA A 74 3.60 21.64 -15.21
C ALA A 74 2.48 21.76 -14.17
N ALA A 75 2.11 22.99 -13.76
CA ALA A 75 1.03 23.21 -12.80
C ALA A 75 -0.32 22.68 -13.32
N GLN A 76 -0.61 22.89 -14.61
CA GLN A 76 -1.82 22.37 -15.26
C GLN A 76 -1.86 20.83 -15.25
N ARG A 77 -0.78 20.20 -15.73
CA ARG A 77 -0.66 18.75 -15.84
C ARG A 77 -0.78 18.08 -14.47
N GLU A 78 0.00 18.54 -13.49
CA GLU A 78 0.02 17.96 -12.14
C GLU A 78 -1.35 18.09 -11.47
N THR A 79 -2.04 19.22 -11.65
CA THR A 79 -3.40 19.40 -11.10
C THR A 79 -4.39 18.39 -11.69
N TRP A 80 -4.34 18.16 -13.01
CA TRP A 80 -5.15 17.12 -13.64
C TRP A 80 -4.77 15.73 -13.15
N GLU A 81 -3.48 15.42 -13.10
CA GLU A 81 -2.95 14.12 -12.69
C GLU A 81 -3.35 13.76 -11.25
N GLU A 82 -3.32 14.74 -10.34
CA GLU A 82 -3.54 14.55 -8.91
C GLU A 82 -5.01 14.69 -8.46
N THR A 83 -5.77 15.62 -9.08
CA THR A 83 -7.14 15.94 -8.64
C THR A 83 -8.21 15.53 -9.63
N GLY A 84 -7.85 15.32 -10.90
CA GLY A 84 -8.80 15.16 -12.00
C GLY A 84 -9.45 16.46 -12.46
N LEU A 85 -9.03 17.63 -11.95
CA LEU A 85 -9.50 18.92 -12.42
C LEU A 85 -8.67 19.39 -13.62
N ALA A 86 -9.33 19.63 -14.75
CA ALA A 86 -8.75 20.39 -15.85
C ALA A 86 -8.80 21.87 -15.48
N VAL A 87 -7.65 22.55 -15.51
CA VAL A 87 -7.53 23.95 -15.08
C VAL A 87 -6.90 24.82 -16.15
N THR A 88 -7.35 26.07 -16.22
CA THR A 88 -6.63 27.16 -16.88
C THR A 88 -5.70 27.82 -15.87
N VAL A 89 -4.41 27.90 -16.20
CA VAL A 89 -3.39 28.54 -15.37
C VAL A 89 -3.35 30.04 -15.68
N GLY A 90 -3.58 30.84 -14.64
CA GLY A 90 -3.60 32.29 -14.66
C GLY A 90 -2.28 32.91 -14.22
N ASN A 91 -2.37 34.00 -13.44
CA ASN A 91 -1.20 34.75 -13.01
C ASN A 91 -0.40 34.00 -11.95
N GLU A 92 0.91 34.27 -11.91
CA GLU A 92 1.74 33.90 -10.77
C GLU A 92 1.28 34.64 -9.50
N LEU A 93 0.94 33.89 -8.46
CA LEU A 93 0.56 34.44 -7.16
C LEU A 93 1.78 34.64 -6.26
N GLY A 94 2.76 33.73 -6.34
CA GLY A 94 3.97 33.78 -5.52
C GLY A 94 5.00 32.71 -5.88
N ARG A 95 6.13 32.73 -5.16
CA ARG A 95 7.22 31.75 -5.32
C ARG A 95 7.76 31.33 -3.97
N THR A 96 8.01 30.04 -3.82
CA THR A 96 8.84 29.48 -2.76
C THR A 96 10.29 29.36 -3.23
N SER A 97 11.17 28.85 -2.37
CA SER A 97 12.56 28.57 -2.73
C SER A 97 12.71 27.51 -3.83
N THR A 98 11.69 26.69 -4.07
CA THR A 98 11.75 25.56 -5.02
C THR A 98 10.61 25.52 -6.02
N ALA A 99 9.58 26.33 -5.89
CA ALA A 99 8.41 26.24 -6.75
C ALA A 99 7.66 27.55 -6.98
N ILE A 100 6.98 27.65 -8.11
CA ILE A 100 6.10 28.77 -8.47
C ILE A 100 4.65 28.37 -8.16
N LEU A 101 3.86 29.30 -7.62
CA LEU A 101 2.45 29.09 -7.30
C LEU A 101 1.60 29.97 -8.21
N PHE A 102 0.70 29.34 -8.96
CA PHE A 102 -0.19 30.01 -9.91
C PHE A 102 -1.63 30.04 -9.43
N ASP A 103 -2.36 31.08 -9.84
CA ASP A 103 -3.82 31.13 -9.75
C ASP A 103 -4.40 30.19 -10.81
N CYS A 104 -5.10 29.13 -10.40
CA CYS A 104 -5.64 28.15 -11.33
C CYS A 104 -7.15 28.06 -11.19
N VAL A 105 -7.85 28.16 -12.32
CA VAL A 105 -9.31 28.14 -12.41
C VAL A 105 -9.72 26.88 -13.13
N SER A 106 -10.69 26.14 -12.59
CA SER A 106 -11.20 24.91 -13.19
C SER A 106 -12.00 25.23 -14.45
N ASP A 107 -11.72 24.50 -15.53
CA ASP A 107 -12.42 24.65 -16.81
C ASP A 107 -13.83 24.02 -16.77
N SER A 108 -14.03 23.07 -15.85
CA SER A 108 -15.30 22.43 -15.56
C SER A 108 -15.84 22.84 -14.19
N GLU A 109 -17.13 22.62 -13.97
CA GLU A 109 -17.75 22.75 -12.65
C GLU A 109 -17.00 21.89 -11.62
N VAL A 110 -16.59 22.50 -10.50
CA VAL A 110 -15.96 21.77 -9.40
C VAL A 110 -17.03 21.00 -8.66
N ILE A 111 -16.93 19.68 -8.65
CA ILE A 111 -17.84 18.80 -7.91
C ILE A 111 -17.15 18.36 -6.63
N ALA A 112 -17.85 18.46 -5.50
CA ALA A 112 -17.36 17.97 -4.22
C ALA A 112 -18.48 17.31 -3.42
N PHE A 113 -18.13 16.39 -2.53
CA PHE A 113 -19.09 15.79 -1.62
C PHE A 113 -19.49 16.77 -0.52
N SER A 114 -20.79 16.89 -0.23
CA SER A 114 -21.32 17.87 0.72
C SER A 114 -20.91 17.61 2.18
N MET A 115 -20.50 16.38 2.48
CA MET A 115 -20.08 15.96 3.82
C MET A 115 -18.59 16.27 4.03
N ASN A 116 -18.23 16.67 5.25
CA ASN A 116 -16.86 16.95 5.63
C ASN A 116 -16.20 15.65 6.14
N ASN A 117 -14.94 15.43 5.74
CA ASN A 117 -14.11 14.34 6.25
C ASN A 117 -13.51 14.67 7.62
N SER A 118 -12.65 13.79 8.13
CA SER A 118 -11.99 13.95 9.44
C SER A 118 -11.10 15.19 9.57
N LEU A 119 -10.70 15.81 8.46
CA LEU A 119 -9.92 17.04 8.41
C LEU A 119 -10.80 18.30 8.26
N GLY A 120 -12.11 18.15 8.14
CA GLY A 120 -13.03 19.25 7.82
C GLY A 120 -13.21 19.50 6.32
N GLY A 121 -12.55 18.72 5.45
CA GLY A 121 -12.56 18.94 4.01
C GLY A 121 -13.72 18.23 3.29
N ASN A 122 -14.21 18.82 2.21
CA ASN A 122 -15.16 18.19 1.30
C ASN A 122 -14.40 17.45 0.20
N GLU A 123 -14.54 16.12 0.15
CA GLU A 123 -13.78 15.31 -0.80
C GLU A 123 -14.19 15.56 -2.26
N LEU A 124 -13.23 15.43 -3.18
CA LEU A 124 -13.44 15.49 -4.61
C LEU A 124 -13.52 14.06 -5.18
N PRO A 125 -14.41 13.83 -6.16
CA PRO A 125 -14.41 12.60 -6.94
C PRO A 125 -13.16 12.55 -7.81
N SER A 126 -12.08 11.93 -7.32
CA SER A 126 -10.74 11.96 -7.95
C SER A 126 -10.28 10.60 -8.48
N TRP A 127 -11.10 9.55 -8.42
CA TRP A 127 -10.68 8.18 -8.75
C TRP A 127 -10.31 7.93 -10.22
N PHE A 128 -10.70 8.84 -11.11
CA PHE A 128 -10.34 8.81 -12.53
C PHE A 128 -9.05 9.60 -12.82
N ALA A 129 -8.50 10.29 -11.82
CA ALA A 129 -7.26 11.04 -11.94
C ALA A 129 -6.07 10.06 -12.11
N PRO A 130 -5.14 10.32 -13.03
CA PRO A 130 -3.97 9.45 -13.28
C PRO A 130 -3.17 9.04 -12.04
N HIS A 131 -3.03 9.92 -11.04
CA HIS A 131 -2.21 9.68 -9.84
C HIS A 131 -3.04 9.20 -8.64
N TYR A 132 -4.34 8.95 -8.81
CA TYR A 132 -5.18 8.36 -7.76
C TYR A 132 -4.68 6.95 -7.37
N GLY A 133 -4.40 6.76 -6.09
CA GLY A 133 -3.85 5.50 -5.57
C GLY A 133 -2.38 5.25 -5.93
N VAL A 134 -1.75 6.14 -6.69
CA VAL A 134 -0.32 6.13 -7.03
C VAL A 134 0.45 7.06 -6.10
N GLU A 135 0.08 8.35 -6.14
CA GLU A 135 0.70 9.42 -5.35
C GLU A 135 -0.32 10.10 -4.43
N VAL A 136 -1.58 10.16 -4.86
CA VAL A 136 -2.67 10.83 -4.17
C VAL A 136 -3.67 9.82 -3.60
N ALA A 137 -3.93 9.93 -2.31
CA ALA A 137 -4.93 9.13 -1.61
C ALA A 137 -6.34 9.70 -1.83
N SER A 138 -6.46 11.02 -1.75
CA SER A 138 -7.69 11.78 -2.01
C SER A 138 -7.38 13.25 -2.34
N ALA A 139 -8.34 13.91 -2.98
CA ALA A 139 -8.35 15.36 -3.16
C ALA A 139 -9.56 15.94 -2.42
N MET A 140 -9.47 17.16 -1.91
CA MET A 140 -10.53 17.79 -1.12
C MET A 140 -10.51 19.32 -1.23
N LEU A 141 -11.67 19.94 -1.02
CA LEU A 141 -11.82 21.36 -0.71
C LEU A 141 -11.77 21.54 0.80
N LEU A 142 -10.83 22.34 1.28
CA LEU A 142 -10.67 22.61 2.70
C LEU A 142 -10.58 24.10 2.96
N ASN A 143 -11.19 24.58 4.05
CA ASN A 143 -10.95 25.95 4.51
C ASN A 143 -9.52 26.03 5.04
N PRO A 144 -8.66 26.95 4.56
CA PRO A 144 -7.27 27.01 5.03
C PRO A 144 -7.10 27.24 6.54
N SER A 145 -8.15 27.73 7.23
CA SER A 145 -8.15 27.88 8.69
C SER A 145 -8.30 26.58 9.47
N GLU A 146 -8.81 25.50 8.85
CA GLU A 146 -9.02 24.19 9.48
C GLU A 146 -7.73 23.34 9.49
N LEU A 147 -6.80 23.60 8.57
CA LEU A 147 -5.53 22.87 8.49
C LEU A 147 -4.47 23.47 9.40
N THR A 148 -3.92 22.66 10.29
CA THR A 148 -2.74 23.05 11.06
C THR A 148 -1.48 22.95 10.21
N ALA A 149 -0.52 23.86 10.41
CA ALA A 149 0.72 23.88 9.63
C ALA A 149 1.48 22.54 9.67
N SER A 150 1.41 21.78 10.76
CA SER A 150 2.08 20.47 10.89
C SER A 150 1.48 19.35 10.03
N GLN A 151 0.22 19.51 9.59
CA GLN A 151 -0.47 18.58 8.67
C GLN A 151 -0.09 18.86 7.22
N TYR A 152 0.31 20.10 6.89
CA TYR A 152 0.81 20.46 5.58
C TYR A 152 2.24 19.93 5.36
N ARG A 153 2.56 19.50 4.14
CA ARG A 153 3.85 18.87 3.79
C ARG A 153 5.06 19.76 4.11
N TYR A 154 4.91 21.07 3.93
CA TYR A 154 5.95 22.07 4.23
C TYR A 154 5.45 23.06 5.29
N PRO A 155 5.47 22.71 6.60
CA PRO A 155 4.81 23.50 7.64
C PRO A 155 5.19 24.98 7.67
N ALA A 156 6.45 25.30 7.37
CA ALA A 156 6.93 26.68 7.34
C ALA A 156 6.35 27.52 6.18
N GLN A 157 5.88 26.88 5.11
CA GLN A 157 5.31 27.53 3.92
C GLN A 157 3.79 27.75 4.06
N TRP A 158 3.12 27.04 4.98
CA TRP A 158 1.66 27.10 5.10
C TRP A 158 1.11 28.52 5.29
N PRO A 159 1.68 29.38 6.17
CA PRO A 159 1.17 30.76 6.32
C PRO A 159 1.22 31.59 5.03
N GLU A 160 2.22 31.35 4.18
CA GLU A 160 2.34 32.00 2.89
C GLU A 160 1.26 31.51 1.92
N VAL A 161 1.02 30.19 1.87
CA VAL A 161 -0.06 29.59 1.06
C VAL A 161 -1.43 30.18 1.43
N VAL A 162 -1.71 30.35 2.73
CA VAL A 162 -2.96 30.97 3.20
C VAL A 162 -3.10 32.42 2.71
N ASN A 163 -2.00 33.18 2.68
CA ASN A 163 -2.02 34.55 2.15
C ASN A 163 -2.26 34.57 0.63
N LEU A 164 -1.65 33.65 -0.12
CA LEU A 164 -1.82 33.53 -1.57
C LEU A 164 -3.24 33.12 -1.95
N PHE A 165 -3.84 32.22 -1.17
CA PHE A 165 -5.24 31.80 -1.33
C PHE A 165 -6.22 33.00 -1.34
N ALA A 166 -5.97 34.03 -0.54
CA ALA A 166 -6.82 35.22 -0.49
C ALA A 166 -6.86 35.99 -1.83
N ASN A 167 -5.81 35.86 -2.65
CA ASN A 167 -5.67 36.51 -3.95
C ASN A 167 -6.06 35.62 -5.14
N ALA A 168 -6.32 34.33 -4.90
CA ALA A 168 -6.74 33.40 -5.94
C ALA A 168 -8.18 33.65 -6.40
N THR A 169 -8.44 33.38 -7.67
CA THR A 169 -9.77 33.55 -8.28
C THR A 169 -10.74 32.51 -7.70
N ASN A 170 -11.87 32.98 -7.15
CA ASN A 170 -12.90 32.09 -6.59
C ASN A 170 -13.88 31.62 -7.68
N GLN A 171 -14.30 30.37 -7.60
CA GLN A 171 -15.28 29.74 -8.51
C GLN A 171 -16.34 28.94 -7.75
N PRO A 172 -17.52 28.69 -8.32
CA PRO A 172 -18.59 27.95 -7.64
C PRO A 172 -18.27 26.45 -7.55
N VAL A 173 -18.91 25.79 -6.59
CA VAL A 173 -18.83 24.34 -6.35
C VAL A 173 -20.22 23.73 -6.38
N SER A 174 -20.34 22.57 -7.04
CA SER A 174 -21.51 21.71 -7.03
C SER A 174 -21.35 20.66 -5.95
N TYR A 175 -22.15 20.76 -4.89
CA TYR A 175 -22.10 19.79 -3.80
C TYR A 175 -23.06 18.63 -4.05
N VAL A 176 -22.52 17.41 -4.02
CA VAL A 176 -23.28 16.16 -4.15
C VAL A 176 -23.23 15.36 -2.86
N THR A 177 -24.28 14.62 -2.55
CA THR A 177 -24.30 13.78 -1.34
C THR A 177 -23.58 12.44 -1.58
N GLN A 178 -23.79 11.86 -2.76
CA GLN A 178 -23.26 10.56 -3.16
C GLN A 178 -23.19 10.46 -4.69
N LEU A 179 -22.37 9.52 -5.18
CA LEU A 179 -22.21 9.22 -6.60
C LEU A 179 -22.47 7.73 -6.90
N ILE A 180 -23.45 7.12 -6.22
CA ILE A 180 -23.82 5.70 -6.42
C ILE A 180 -24.11 5.39 -7.88
N GLU A 181 -24.83 6.26 -8.59
CA GLU A 181 -25.17 6.04 -10.01
C GLU A 181 -23.95 6.05 -10.94
N SER A 182 -22.82 6.61 -10.50
CA SER A 182 -21.55 6.58 -11.22
C SER A 182 -20.79 5.26 -11.03
N ALA A 183 -21.20 4.42 -10.07
CA ALA A 183 -20.64 3.09 -9.88
C ALA A 183 -21.21 2.10 -10.90
N PRO A 184 -20.46 1.06 -11.30
CA PRO A 184 -20.99 -0.04 -12.11
C PRO A 184 -22.24 -0.65 -11.48
N THR A 185 -23.25 -0.97 -12.29
CA THR A 185 -24.58 -1.42 -11.84
C THR A 185 -24.53 -2.60 -10.87
N PHE A 186 -23.59 -3.54 -11.05
CA PHE A 186 -23.42 -4.69 -10.17
C PHE A 186 -22.86 -4.36 -8.78
N ARG A 187 -22.37 -3.13 -8.54
CA ARG A 187 -21.86 -2.65 -7.24
C ARG A 187 -22.83 -1.72 -6.51
N GLN A 188 -23.79 -1.14 -7.22
CA GLN A 188 -24.68 -0.10 -6.65
C GLN A 188 -25.48 -0.62 -5.45
N ALA A 189 -25.97 -1.86 -5.51
CA ALA A 189 -26.71 -2.46 -4.41
C ALA A 189 -25.86 -2.59 -3.13
N GLU A 190 -24.58 -2.98 -3.28
CA GLU A 190 -23.68 -3.15 -2.14
C GLU A 190 -23.34 -1.82 -1.46
N LEU A 191 -23.33 -0.69 -2.20
CA LEU A 191 -23.15 0.64 -1.62
C LEU A 191 -24.29 0.96 -0.64
N SER A 192 -25.53 0.69 -1.03
CA SER A 192 -26.69 0.84 -0.15
C SER A 192 -26.58 -0.05 1.08
N TRP A 193 -26.15 -1.31 0.92
CA TRP A 193 -26.00 -2.24 2.04
C TRP A 193 -24.93 -1.81 3.06
N VAL A 194 -23.82 -1.20 2.63
CA VAL A 194 -22.81 -0.65 3.56
C VAL A 194 -23.43 0.46 4.41
N MET A 195 -24.13 1.40 3.77
CA MET A 195 -24.77 2.51 4.47
C MET A 195 -25.87 2.03 5.42
N GLU A 196 -26.69 1.07 5.01
CA GLU A 196 -27.72 0.46 5.86
C GLU A 196 -27.11 -0.26 7.07
N LEU A 197 -26.02 -1.00 6.88
CA LEU A 197 -25.31 -1.68 7.97
C LEU A 197 -24.73 -0.68 8.98
N GLN A 198 -24.06 0.37 8.50
CA GLN A 198 -23.51 1.43 9.34
C GLN A 198 -24.61 2.19 10.08
N GLY A 199 -25.70 2.53 9.38
CA GLY A 199 -26.87 3.18 9.95
C GLY A 199 -27.53 2.35 11.03
N TRP A 200 -27.76 1.05 10.78
CA TRP A 200 -28.35 0.12 11.76
C TRP A 200 -27.52 0.02 13.05
N ILE A 201 -26.19 -0.01 12.94
CA ILE A 201 -25.31 -0.01 14.12
C ILE A 201 -25.37 1.36 14.84
N GLY A 202 -25.42 2.45 14.09
CA GLY A 202 -25.55 3.81 14.61
C GLY A 202 -26.86 4.04 15.37
N GLU A 203 -27.97 3.46 14.90
CA GLU A 203 -29.29 3.53 15.55
C GLU A 203 -29.32 2.88 16.93
N LEU A 204 -28.42 1.93 17.23
CA LEU A 204 -28.34 1.29 18.54
C LEU A 204 -27.82 2.27 19.61
N SER A 205 -26.66 2.89 19.35
CA SER A 205 -26.09 4.01 20.12
C SER A 205 -24.75 4.46 19.53
N ASP A 206 -24.33 5.70 19.82
CA ASP A 206 -22.99 6.20 19.46
C ASP A 206 -21.85 5.32 20.03
N ASN A 207 -22.04 4.78 21.24
CA ASN A 207 -21.08 3.89 21.87
C ASN A 207 -20.97 2.55 21.12
N SER A 208 -22.09 2.01 20.65
CA SER A 208 -22.12 0.78 19.83
C SER A 208 -21.39 1.00 18.51
N TYR A 209 -21.62 2.13 17.86
CA TYR A 209 -20.94 2.49 16.62
C TYR A 209 -19.43 2.60 16.79
N LYS A 210 -18.99 3.34 17.82
CA LYS A 210 -17.56 3.46 18.15
C LYS A 210 -16.92 2.13 18.49
N ALA A 211 -17.58 1.30 19.31
CA ALA A 211 -17.07 -0.02 19.67
C ALA A 211 -16.98 -0.95 18.45
N ALA A 212 -17.96 -0.92 17.54
CA ALA A 212 -17.93 -1.67 16.29
C ALA A 212 -16.78 -1.20 15.38
N TYR A 213 -16.56 0.10 15.26
CA TYR A 213 -15.43 0.68 14.53
C TYR A 213 -14.08 0.27 15.10
N GLU A 214 -13.87 0.40 16.40
CA GLU A 214 -12.62 0.01 17.06
C GLU A 214 -12.36 -1.49 16.90
N PHE A 215 -13.39 -2.32 17.13
CA PHE A 215 -13.29 -3.76 16.94
C PHE A 215 -12.94 -4.12 15.49
N ALA A 216 -13.66 -3.56 14.52
CA ALA A 216 -13.42 -3.82 13.11
C ALA A 216 -12.02 -3.35 12.68
N SER A 217 -11.56 -2.20 13.17
CA SER A 217 -10.23 -1.67 12.90
C SER A 217 -9.13 -2.60 13.41
N VAL A 218 -9.26 -3.09 14.65
CA VAL A 218 -8.32 -4.08 15.23
C VAL A 218 -8.33 -5.38 14.42
N VAL A 219 -9.52 -5.89 14.06
CA VAL A 219 -9.64 -7.09 13.22
C VAL A 219 -8.92 -6.89 11.88
N MET A 220 -9.05 -5.73 11.25
CA MET A 220 -8.37 -5.43 9.99
C MET A 220 -6.85 -5.27 10.15
N GLU A 221 -6.39 -4.70 11.27
CA GLU A 221 -4.97 -4.60 11.58
C GLU A 221 -4.29 -5.98 11.67
N LEU A 222 -5.01 -6.98 12.20
CA LEU A 222 -4.56 -8.38 12.24
C LEU A 222 -4.38 -9.02 10.86
N THR A 223 -4.98 -8.45 9.81
CA THR A 223 -4.85 -8.95 8.43
C THR A 223 -3.68 -8.30 7.66
N THR A 224 -2.92 -7.41 8.29
CA THR A 224 -1.83 -6.69 7.63
C THR A 224 -0.60 -7.59 7.35
N PRO A 225 0.21 -7.27 6.33
CA PRO A 225 1.44 -8.02 6.03
C PRO A 225 2.45 -8.04 7.19
N THR A 226 2.48 -6.99 8.01
CA THR A 226 3.35 -6.90 9.18
C THR A 226 3.00 -7.97 10.21
N ILE A 227 1.71 -8.16 10.51
CA ILE A 227 1.24 -9.22 11.42
C ILE A 227 1.55 -10.60 10.85
N LEU A 228 1.37 -10.80 9.54
CA LEU A 228 1.73 -12.05 8.88
C LEU A 228 3.22 -12.39 9.05
N LEU A 229 4.10 -11.39 8.96
CA LEU A 229 5.53 -11.58 9.21
C LEU A 229 5.84 -11.94 10.68
N PHE A 230 5.09 -11.39 11.63
CA PHE A 230 5.19 -11.76 13.05
C PHE A 230 4.66 -13.17 13.35
N LEU A 231 3.80 -13.71 12.47
CA LEU A 231 3.32 -15.09 12.55
C LEU A 231 4.31 -16.11 11.96
N PHE A 232 5.24 -15.71 11.08
CA PHE A 232 6.22 -16.64 10.50
C PHE A 232 7.11 -17.36 11.52
N PRO A 233 7.62 -16.72 12.60
CA PRO A 233 8.29 -17.44 13.68
C PRO A 233 7.42 -18.54 14.31
N PHE A 234 6.12 -18.28 14.52
CA PHE A 234 5.18 -19.26 15.03
C PHE A 234 4.95 -20.42 14.05
N VAL A 235 4.77 -20.11 12.77
CA VAL A 235 4.64 -21.10 11.70
C VAL A 235 5.90 -21.96 11.62
N MET A 236 7.09 -21.37 11.70
CA MET A 236 8.37 -22.10 11.70
C MET A 236 8.52 -23.03 12.91
N MET A 237 8.08 -22.60 14.09
CA MET A 237 8.05 -23.43 15.30
C MET A 237 7.11 -24.64 15.12
N ARG A 238 5.96 -24.45 14.46
CA ARG A 238 4.93 -25.48 14.32
C ARG A 238 5.16 -26.45 13.15
N PHE A 239 5.68 -25.95 12.03
CA PHE A 239 5.71 -26.65 10.74
C PHE A 239 7.05 -26.60 10.01
N ASP A 240 8.12 -26.10 10.63
CA ASP A 240 9.48 -25.96 10.09
C ASP A 240 9.70 -24.85 9.04
N SER A 241 10.97 -24.60 8.70
CA SER A 241 11.38 -23.56 7.76
C SER A 241 10.90 -23.80 6.34
N ARG A 242 10.80 -25.05 5.88
CA ARG A 242 10.38 -25.34 4.49
C ARG A 242 8.95 -24.91 4.29
N PHE A 243 8.08 -25.21 5.25
CA PHE A 243 6.69 -24.77 5.20
C PHE A 243 6.56 -23.24 5.14
N VAL A 244 7.40 -22.51 5.89
CA VAL A 244 7.44 -21.03 5.81
C VAL A 244 7.82 -20.55 4.42
N TYR A 245 8.81 -21.16 3.75
CA TYR A 245 9.18 -20.79 2.38
C TYR A 245 8.03 -21.04 1.38
N ARG A 246 7.38 -22.21 1.47
CA ARG A 246 6.24 -22.55 0.61
C ARG A 246 5.09 -21.56 0.79
N LEU A 247 4.76 -21.28 2.06
CA LEU A 247 3.72 -20.33 2.42
C LEU A 247 4.05 -18.92 1.92
N PHE A 248 5.29 -18.45 2.15
CA PHE A 248 5.74 -17.14 1.69
C PHE A 248 5.71 -17.02 0.16
N PHE A 249 6.11 -18.07 -0.57
CA PHE A 249 6.00 -18.12 -2.02
C PHE A 249 4.54 -17.98 -2.49
N ALA A 250 3.62 -18.75 -1.89
CA ALA A 250 2.20 -18.69 -2.25
C ALA A 250 1.57 -17.33 -1.93
N ILE A 251 1.90 -16.73 -0.78
CA ILE A 251 1.48 -15.37 -0.42
C ILE A 251 2.00 -14.36 -1.45
N THR A 252 3.27 -14.48 -1.85
CA THR A 252 3.90 -13.60 -2.84
C THR A 252 3.20 -13.70 -4.19
N ALA A 253 3.00 -14.91 -4.70
CA ALA A 253 2.30 -15.15 -5.96
C ALA A 253 0.85 -14.62 -5.91
N THR A 254 0.12 -14.93 -4.84
CA THR A 254 -1.25 -14.43 -4.63
C THR A 254 -1.29 -12.91 -4.63
N SER A 255 -0.37 -12.28 -3.91
CA SER A 255 -0.34 -10.82 -3.76
C SER A 255 -0.03 -10.12 -5.07
N LEU A 256 0.97 -10.60 -5.82
CA LEU A 256 1.31 -10.03 -7.12
C LEU A 256 0.16 -10.19 -8.12
N MET A 257 -0.49 -11.35 -8.16
CA MET A 257 -1.64 -11.58 -9.04
C MET A 257 -2.80 -10.65 -8.71
N VAL A 258 -3.11 -10.46 -7.41
CA VAL A 258 -4.16 -9.52 -6.99
C VAL A 258 -3.79 -8.08 -7.36
N LEU A 259 -2.55 -7.65 -7.10
CA LEU A 259 -2.13 -6.28 -7.38
C LEU A 259 -2.18 -5.96 -8.88
N VAL A 260 -1.74 -6.90 -9.73
CA VAL A 260 -1.88 -6.78 -11.19
C VAL A 260 -3.36 -6.72 -11.59
N ALA A 261 -4.22 -7.55 -10.99
CA ALA A 261 -5.65 -7.51 -11.26
C ALA A 261 -6.29 -6.18 -10.82
N GLN A 262 -5.91 -5.65 -9.65
CA GLN A 262 -6.37 -4.34 -9.17
C GLN A 262 -6.05 -3.22 -10.15
N GLN A 263 -4.85 -3.22 -10.73
CA GLN A 263 -4.47 -2.25 -11.76
C GLN A 263 -5.14 -2.51 -13.10
N GLY A 264 -5.38 -3.76 -13.47
CA GLY A 264 -6.04 -4.11 -14.72
C GLY A 264 -7.53 -3.79 -14.74
N PHE A 265 -8.23 -3.92 -13.61
CA PHE A 265 -9.66 -3.64 -13.51
C PHE A 265 -9.98 -2.20 -13.09
N SER A 266 -9.11 -1.58 -12.29
CA SER A 266 -9.25 -0.18 -11.84
C SER A 266 -10.59 0.13 -11.18
N LEU A 267 -11.16 -0.82 -10.43
CA LEU A 267 -12.43 -0.63 -9.73
C LEU A 267 -12.19 -0.06 -8.33
N PRO A 268 -12.67 1.16 -8.04
CA PRO A 268 -12.41 1.83 -6.77
C PRO A 268 -13.20 1.23 -5.61
N ARG A 269 -12.81 1.62 -4.39
CA ARG A 269 -13.43 1.24 -3.13
C ARG A 269 -14.81 1.90 -2.94
N PRO A 270 -15.66 1.38 -2.03
CA PRO A 270 -16.98 1.95 -1.75
C PRO A 270 -16.96 3.45 -1.41
N HIS A 271 -16.05 3.88 -0.54
CA HIS A 271 -15.99 5.26 -0.07
C HIS A 271 -15.79 6.31 -1.18
N VAL A 272 -15.24 5.93 -2.32
CA VAL A 272 -15.07 6.80 -3.48
C VAL A 272 -16.41 7.32 -4.03
N TYR A 273 -17.48 6.54 -3.89
CA TYR A 273 -18.83 6.93 -4.30
C TYR A 273 -19.66 7.50 -3.16
N VAL A 274 -19.34 7.12 -1.93
CA VAL A 274 -20.05 7.47 -0.70
C VAL A 274 -19.04 7.76 0.42
N PRO A 275 -18.36 8.93 0.42
CA PRO A 275 -17.30 9.20 1.40
C PRO A 275 -17.76 9.17 2.85
N MET A 276 -19.05 9.43 3.10
CA MET A 276 -19.65 9.30 4.44
C MET A 276 -19.59 7.87 5.00
N ALA A 277 -19.41 6.86 4.14
CA ALA A 277 -19.24 5.47 4.56
C ALA A 277 -17.77 5.12 4.85
N GLU A 278 -16.82 6.03 4.61
CA GLU A 278 -15.43 5.83 4.98
C GLU A 278 -15.25 5.96 6.49
N LEU A 279 -14.76 4.89 7.10
CA LEU A 279 -14.45 4.87 8.51
C LEU A 279 -12.94 5.09 8.72
N PRO A 280 -12.06 4.16 8.29
CA PRO A 280 -10.64 4.43 8.22
C PRO A 280 -10.27 4.96 6.83
N ASN A 281 -9.46 6.02 6.78
CA ASN A 281 -8.90 6.52 5.52
C ASN A 281 -8.20 5.41 4.75
N SER A 282 -8.57 5.22 3.49
CA SER A 282 -7.99 4.24 2.59
C SER A 282 -8.00 4.74 1.15
N TYR A 283 -7.23 4.10 0.26
CA TYR A 283 -7.09 4.57 -1.12
C TYR A 283 -6.84 3.43 -2.12
N GLY A 284 -6.96 3.77 -3.40
CA GLY A 284 -6.71 2.87 -4.52
C GLY A 284 -7.85 1.86 -4.75
N PHE A 285 -7.56 0.86 -5.58
CA PHE A 285 -8.57 -0.09 -6.06
C PHE A 285 -8.84 -1.22 -5.06
N SER A 286 -10.09 -1.67 -5.00
CA SER A 286 -10.53 -2.70 -4.06
C SER A 286 -10.60 -4.11 -4.66
N PHE A 287 -10.72 -4.21 -5.99
CA PHE A 287 -11.05 -5.46 -6.68
C PHE A 287 -9.86 -6.12 -7.38
N PRO A 288 -9.55 -7.40 -7.09
CA PRO A 288 -10.06 -8.21 -5.99
C PRO A 288 -9.42 -7.81 -4.64
N SER A 289 -9.99 -8.29 -3.54
CA SER A 289 -9.54 -7.93 -2.19
C SER A 289 -8.25 -8.66 -1.81
N LEU A 290 -7.13 -7.93 -1.76
CA LEU A 290 -5.80 -8.47 -1.40
C LEU A 290 -5.75 -9.13 -0.02
N PRO A 291 -6.21 -8.50 1.09
CA PRO A 291 -6.14 -9.12 2.41
C PRO A 291 -6.92 -10.44 2.48
N ILE A 292 -8.08 -10.50 1.82
CA ILE A 292 -8.92 -11.70 1.80
C ILE A 292 -8.30 -12.79 0.93
N ALA A 293 -7.69 -12.45 -0.21
CA ALA A 293 -6.96 -13.43 -1.02
C ALA A 293 -5.81 -14.07 -0.24
N VAL A 294 -5.00 -13.27 0.46
CA VAL A 294 -3.93 -13.77 1.32
C VAL A 294 -4.48 -14.60 2.48
N TRP A 295 -5.56 -14.14 3.14
CA TRP A 295 -6.23 -14.87 4.21
C TRP A 295 -6.66 -16.27 3.79
N PHE A 296 -7.37 -16.39 2.66
CA PHE A 296 -7.81 -17.68 2.14
C PHE A 296 -6.65 -18.54 1.64
N CYS A 297 -5.62 -17.94 1.00
CA CYS A 297 -4.40 -18.66 0.64
C CYS A 297 -3.76 -19.32 1.87
N VAL A 298 -3.54 -18.54 2.94
CA VAL A 298 -2.95 -19.05 4.20
C VAL A 298 -3.85 -20.12 4.84
N LEU A 299 -5.16 -19.88 4.89
CA LEU A 299 -6.12 -20.82 5.48
C LEU A 299 -6.12 -22.16 4.75
N THR A 300 -6.10 -22.17 3.41
CA THR A 300 -6.01 -23.39 2.60
C THR A 300 -4.73 -24.18 2.91
N PHE A 301 -3.57 -23.51 3.01
CA PHE A 301 -2.31 -24.16 3.41
C PHE A 301 -2.39 -24.78 4.81
N LEU A 302 -2.96 -24.05 5.79
CA LEU A 302 -3.10 -24.53 7.16
C LEU A 302 -4.06 -25.72 7.26
N PHE A 303 -5.19 -25.68 6.56
CA PHE A 303 -6.15 -26.79 6.53
C PHE A 303 -5.56 -28.05 5.92
N GLN A 304 -4.83 -27.94 4.81
CA GLN A 304 -4.12 -29.08 4.23
C GLN A 304 -3.09 -29.64 5.20
N ARG A 305 -2.25 -28.78 5.78
CA ARG A 305 -1.14 -29.23 6.63
C ARG A 305 -1.61 -29.88 7.94
N THR A 306 -2.75 -29.45 8.46
CA THR A 306 -3.33 -29.99 9.69
C THR A 306 -4.34 -31.11 9.45
N HIS A 307 -4.66 -31.42 8.20
CA HIS A 307 -5.74 -32.36 7.82
C HIS A 307 -7.07 -32.06 8.53
N SER A 308 -7.32 -30.78 8.82
CA SER A 308 -8.46 -30.36 9.64
C SER A 308 -9.64 -29.86 8.80
N PHE A 309 -9.59 -29.94 7.47
CA PHE A 309 -10.73 -29.56 6.64
C PHE A 309 -11.87 -30.58 6.74
N GLY A 310 -13.07 -30.15 7.13
CA GLY A 310 -14.27 -30.99 7.21
C GLY A 310 -15.30 -30.49 8.23
N PHE A 311 -16.25 -31.34 8.63
CA PHE A 311 -17.24 -31.02 9.66
C PHE A 311 -16.66 -31.15 11.09
N ASN A 312 -15.63 -30.37 11.39
CA ASN A 312 -15.02 -30.32 12.72
C ASN A 312 -15.09 -28.92 13.34
N SER A 313 -14.90 -28.86 14.66
CA SER A 313 -14.95 -27.60 15.41
C SER A 313 -13.93 -26.57 14.92
N THR A 314 -12.76 -27.01 14.46
CA THR A 314 -11.73 -26.12 13.91
C THR A 314 -12.17 -25.43 12.62
N THR A 315 -12.78 -26.16 11.68
CA THR A 315 -13.31 -25.59 10.44
C THR A 315 -14.44 -24.60 10.73
N VAL A 316 -15.35 -24.94 11.65
CA VAL A 316 -16.44 -24.04 12.08
C VAL A 316 -15.88 -22.76 12.71
N LEU A 317 -14.89 -22.88 13.60
CA LEU A 317 -14.24 -21.73 14.23
C LEU A 317 -13.56 -20.83 13.19
N MET A 318 -12.79 -21.40 12.26
CA MET A 318 -12.11 -20.63 11.22
C MET A 318 -13.09 -19.98 10.24
N ALA A 319 -14.21 -20.64 9.93
CA ALA A 319 -15.28 -20.07 9.13
C ALA A 319 -15.92 -18.88 9.85
N ALA A 320 -16.19 -18.99 11.16
CA ALA A 320 -16.71 -17.89 11.98
C ALA A 320 -15.74 -16.70 12.02
N ILE A 321 -14.44 -16.94 12.23
CA ILE A 321 -13.42 -15.88 12.20
C ILE A 321 -13.35 -15.22 10.82
N THR A 322 -13.38 -16.01 9.75
CA THR A 322 -13.36 -15.50 8.37
C THR A 322 -14.58 -14.63 8.07
N LEU A 323 -15.77 -15.06 8.51
CA LEU A 323 -16.98 -14.27 8.38
C LEU A 323 -16.87 -12.94 9.13
N ILE A 324 -16.34 -12.95 10.36
CA ILE A 324 -16.08 -11.73 11.13
C ILE A 324 -15.13 -10.80 10.39
N VAL A 325 -14.00 -11.31 9.86
CA VAL A 325 -13.04 -10.51 9.09
C VAL A 325 -13.71 -9.86 7.88
N MET A 326 -14.52 -10.62 7.12
CA MET A 326 -15.23 -10.09 5.96
C MET A 326 -16.29 -9.04 6.36
N LEU A 327 -17.07 -9.29 7.41
CA LEU A 327 -18.06 -8.35 7.92
C LEU A 327 -17.42 -7.05 8.43
N CYS A 328 -16.32 -7.14 9.18
CA CYS A 328 -15.56 -5.97 9.62
C CYS A 328 -15.03 -5.18 8.42
N LYS A 329 -14.47 -5.85 7.41
CA LYS A 329 -13.94 -5.19 6.22
C LYS A 329 -15.01 -4.44 5.43
N PHE A 330 -16.20 -5.03 5.31
CA PHE A 330 -17.37 -4.47 4.65
C PHE A 330 -17.96 -3.30 5.45
N PHE A 331 -18.12 -3.46 6.77
CA PHE A 331 -18.57 -2.41 7.68
C PHE A 331 -17.67 -1.17 7.62
N LEU A 332 -16.36 -1.34 7.48
CA LEU A 332 -15.41 -0.22 7.35
C LEU A 332 -15.48 0.50 5.98
N GLY A 333 -16.36 0.08 5.06
CA GLY A 333 -16.47 0.70 3.73
C GLY A 333 -15.24 0.51 2.83
N SER A 334 -14.35 -0.44 3.18
CA SER A 334 -13.03 -0.58 2.55
C SER A 334 -12.97 -1.52 1.34
N ALA A 335 -14.01 -2.34 1.14
CA ALA A 335 -14.14 -3.25 0.01
C ALA A 335 -15.59 -3.73 -0.17
N PHE A 336 -15.95 -4.10 -1.39
CA PHE A 336 -17.21 -4.77 -1.69
C PHE A 336 -17.15 -6.26 -1.32
N ILE A 337 -18.30 -6.86 -1.04
CA ILE A 337 -18.46 -8.32 -0.83
C ILE A 337 -17.95 -9.06 -2.06
N LEU A 338 -18.30 -8.60 -3.27
CA LEU A 338 -17.82 -9.22 -4.50
C LEU A 338 -16.27 -9.21 -4.62
N ASP A 339 -15.63 -8.12 -4.19
CA ASP A 339 -14.16 -8.04 -4.15
C ASP A 339 -13.57 -9.09 -3.22
N MET A 340 -14.21 -9.31 -2.07
CA MET A 340 -13.79 -10.30 -1.08
C MET A 340 -14.00 -11.73 -1.58
N LEU A 341 -15.13 -12.02 -2.23
CA LEU A 341 -15.41 -13.34 -2.79
C LEU A 341 -14.43 -13.71 -3.89
N LEU A 342 -14.12 -12.79 -4.82
CA LEU A 342 -13.12 -13.06 -5.85
C LEU A 342 -11.68 -13.08 -5.31
N GLY A 343 -11.38 -12.28 -4.30
CA GLY A 343 -10.13 -12.39 -3.55
C GLY A 343 -9.97 -13.79 -2.95
N ALA A 344 -10.99 -14.26 -2.23
CA ALA A 344 -11.02 -15.61 -1.63
C ALA A 344 -10.81 -16.70 -2.69
N LEU A 345 -11.56 -16.63 -3.81
CA LEU A 345 -11.43 -17.57 -4.91
C LEU A 345 -9.99 -17.60 -5.46
N LEU A 346 -9.39 -16.44 -5.73
CA LEU A 346 -8.04 -16.35 -6.26
C LEU A 346 -7.01 -16.93 -5.27
N GLY A 347 -7.14 -16.60 -3.97
CA GLY A 347 -6.28 -17.15 -2.92
C GLY A 347 -6.36 -18.67 -2.81
N ILE A 348 -7.57 -19.23 -2.87
CA ILE A 348 -7.78 -20.70 -2.88
C ILE A 348 -7.14 -21.32 -4.13
N LEU A 349 -7.33 -20.72 -5.32
CA LEU A 349 -6.80 -21.26 -6.57
C LEU A 349 -5.27 -21.28 -6.59
N VAL A 350 -4.63 -20.21 -6.12
CA VAL A 350 -3.17 -20.15 -6.01
C VAL A 350 -2.66 -21.18 -5.02
N ALA A 351 -3.26 -21.25 -3.83
CA ALA A 351 -2.89 -22.24 -2.84
C ALA A 351 -3.08 -23.67 -3.37
N TRP A 352 -4.24 -23.97 -3.93
CA TRP A 352 -4.54 -25.26 -4.56
C TRP A 352 -3.52 -25.62 -5.64
N HIS A 353 -3.10 -24.66 -6.48
CA HIS A 353 -2.11 -24.94 -7.51
C HIS A 353 -0.75 -25.34 -6.91
N VAL A 354 -0.26 -24.60 -5.90
CA VAL A 354 1.00 -24.92 -5.23
C VAL A 354 0.91 -26.27 -4.52
N LEU A 355 -0.19 -26.53 -3.83
CA LEU A 355 -0.41 -27.74 -3.05
C LEU A 355 -0.62 -28.98 -3.95
N ARG A 356 -1.25 -28.80 -5.12
CA ARG A 356 -1.36 -29.86 -6.14
C ARG A 356 0.01 -30.30 -6.64
N LEU A 357 0.98 -29.38 -6.78
CA LEU A 357 2.34 -29.76 -7.18
C LEU A 357 3.00 -30.71 -6.18
N GLU A 358 2.63 -30.66 -4.89
CA GLU A 358 3.17 -31.57 -3.86
C GLU A 358 2.70 -33.01 -4.05
N THR A 359 1.53 -33.21 -4.66
CA THR A 359 0.98 -34.54 -4.92
C THR A 359 1.62 -35.21 -6.14
N ASN A 360 2.39 -34.48 -6.95
CA ASN A 360 3.05 -35.02 -8.12
C ASN A 360 4.39 -35.68 -7.73
N PRO A 361 4.55 -37.01 -7.87
CA PRO A 361 5.75 -37.71 -7.44
C PRO A 361 7.00 -37.36 -8.26
N GLU A 362 6.83 -36.79 -9.45
CA GLU A 362 7.93 -36.38 -10.34
C GLU A 362 8.54 -35.02 -9.95
N VAL A 363 7.88 -34.24 -9.08
CA VAL A 363 8.29 -32.86 -8.76
C VAL A 363 8.64 -32.75 -7.29
N ASN A 364 9.92 -32.49 -6.99
CA ASN A 364 10.33 -32.10 -5.64
C ASN A 364 10.01 -30.63 -5.40
N VAL A 365 8.85 -30.35 -4.81
CA VAL A 365 8.36 -28.99 -4.53
C VAL A 365 9.31 -28.20 -3.62
N ASP A 366 9.93 -28.84 -2.63
CA ASP A 366 10.90 -28.16 -1.75
C ASP A 366 12.09 -27.65 -2.56
N GLN A 367 12.61 -28.49 -3.45
CA GLN A 367 13.73 -28.14 -4.31
C GLN A 367 13.34 -27.07 -5.32
N LEU A 368 12.15 -27.16 -5.91
CA LEU A 368 11.64 -26.19 -6.88
C LEU A 368 11.42 -24.81 -6.24
N LEU A 369 10.72 -24.74 -5.12
CA LEU A 369 10.40 -23.49 -4.43
C LEU A 369 11.59 -22.90 -3.65
N SER A 370 12.62 -23.70 -3.40
CA SER A 370 13.92 -23.21 -2.91
C SER A 370 14.91 -22.95 -4.05
N SER A 371 14.51 -23.16 -5.31
CA SER A 371 15.41 -22.97 -6.44
C SER A 371 15.64 -21.48 -6.71
N LYS A 372 16.89 -21.14 -7.02
CA LYS A 372 17.29 -19.77 -7.38
C LYS A 372 16.50 -19.28 -8.60
N GLY A 373 16.32 -20.15 -9.60
CA GLY A 373 15.66 -19.83 -10.86
C GLY A 373 14.24 -19.28 -10.68
N VAL A 374 13.44 -19.90 -9.81
CA VAL A 374 12.05 -19.45 -9.55
C VAL A 374 12.04 -18.04 -8.93
N TRP A 375 12.84 -17.79 -7.89
CA TRP A 375 12.86 -16.49 -7.22
C TRP A 375 13.43 -15.36 -8.10
N PHE A 376 14.50 -15.62 -8.86
CA PHE A 376 15.03 -14.64 -9.81
C PHE A 376 14.05 -14.36 -10.96
N THR A 377 13.33 -15.38 -11.44
CA THR A 377 12.30 -15.20 -12.47
C THR A 377 11.16 -14.33 -11.93
N LEU A 378 10.66 -14.64 -10.73
CA LEU A 378 9.60 -13.86 -10.08
C LEU A 378 10.04 -12.41 -9.85
N THR A 379 11.29 -12.21 -9.39
CA THR A 379 11.89 -10.88 -9.22
C THR A 379 11.97 -10.12 -10.55
N ALA A 380 12.39 -10.77 -11.63
CA ALA A 380 12.47 -10.16 -12.96
C ALA A 380 11.07 -9.77 -13.49
N VAL A 381 10.08 -10.64 -13.33
CA VAL A 381 8.68 -10.35 -13.69
C VAL A 381 8.15 -9.16 -12.88
N THR A 382 8.38 -9.14 -11.57
CA THR A 382 7.96 -8.01 -10.73
C THR A 382 8.70 -6.72 -11.06
N ALA A 383 9.97 -6.79 -11.49
CA ALA A 383 10.70 -5.61 -11.96
C ALA A 383 10.05 -5.03 -13.23
N VAL A 384 9.66 -5.87 -14.19
CA VAL A 384 8.91 -5.43 -15.38
C VAL A 384 7.57 -4.82 -14.99
N ILE A 385 6.82 -5.47 -14.11
CA ILE A 385 5.53 -4.95 -13.60
C ILE A 385 5.71 -3.59 -12.92
N SER A 386 6.78 -3.40 -12.15
CA SER A 386 7.06 -2.13 -11.45
C SER A 386 7.43 -1.00 -12.41
N VAL A 387 7.94 -1.31 -13.60
CA VAL A 387 8.18 -0.32 -14.67
C VAL A 387 6.88 0.04 -15.38
N ILE A 388 5.99 -0.94 -15.60
CA ILE A 388 4.68 -0.71 -16.22
C ILE A 388 3.77 0.11 -15.29
N TRP A 389 3.74 -0.24 -14.01
CA TRP A 389 2.96 0.44 -12.97
C TRP A 389 3.90 0.87 -11.83
N PRO A 390 4.40 2.13 -11.83
CA PRO A 390 5.34 2.64 -10.84
C PRO A 390 4.69 2.94 -9.49
N LEU A 391 3.96 1.98 -8.92
CA LEU A 391 3.29 2.10 -7.64
C LEU A 391 4.23 1.74 -6.47
N PRO A 392 4.16 2.45 -5.33
CA PRO A 392 4.96 2.14 -4.15
C PRO A 392 4.79 0.68 -3.69
N VAL A 393 3.59 0.12 -3.81
CA VAL A 393 3.31 -1.28 -3.43
C VAL A 393 4.10 -2.29 -4.27
N PHE A 394 4.28 -2.05 -5.58
CA PHE A 394 5.10 -2.92 -6.43
C PHE A 394 6.59 -2.76 -6.11
N GLY A 395 7.03 -1.53 -5.80
CA GLY A 395 8.38 -1.28 -5.29
C GLY A 395 8.69 -2.06 -4.01
N ASN A 396 7.76 -2.08 -3.06
CA ASN A 396 7.87 -2.87 -1.83
C ASN A 396 8.00 -4.38 -2.12
N TRP A 397 7.16 -4.91 -3.03
CA TRP A 397 7.24 -6.31 -3.45
C TRP A 397 8.53 -6.64 -4.17
N LEU A 398 9.02 -5.76 -5.04
CA LEU A 398 10.30 -5.93 -5.70
C LEU A 398 11.44 -6.00 -4.69
N ALA A 399 11.46 -5.11 -3.69
CA ALA A 399 12.46 -5.13 -2.63
C ALA A 399 12.40 -6.41 -1.78
N MET A 400 11.19 -6.87 -1.42
CA MET A 400 11.00 -8.16 -0.73
C MET A 400 11.52 -9.34 -1.56
N LEU A 401 11.28 -9.34 -2.88
CA LEU A 401 11.72 -10.39 -3.80
C LEU A 401 13.22 -10.40 -4.06
N ILE A 402 13.86 -9.23 -4.18
CA ILE A 402 15.32 -9.11 -4.23
C ILE A 402 15.92 -9.69 -2.96
N THR A 403 15.34 -9.33 -1.80
CA THR A 403 15.78 -9.83 -0.49
C THR A 403 15.61 -11.34 -0.40
N ALA A 404 14.45 -11.88 -0.79
CA ALA A 404 14.18 -13.31 -0.82
C ALA A 404 15.14 -14.06 -1.76
N SER A 405 15.37 -13.54 -2.96
CA SER A 405 16.31 -14.12 -3.93
C SER A 405 17.73 -14.18 -3.37
N ALA A 406 18.20 -13.11 -2.72
CA ALA A 406 19.50 -13.08 -2.05
C ALA A 406 19.57 -14.09 -0.88
N LEU A 407 18.50 -14.20 -0.09
CA LEU A 407 18.43 -15.15 1.03
C LEU A 407 18.46 -16.60 0.56
N VAL A 408 17.81 -16.91 -0.56
CA VAL A 408 17.82 -18.25 -1.18
C VAL A 408 19.23 -18.62 -1.65
N LEU A 409 20.06 -17.67 -2.08
CA LEU A 409 21.48 -17.93 -2.40
C LEU A 409 22.29 -18.43 -1.19
N THR A 410 21.90 -18.01 0.01
CA THR A 410 22.57 -18.35 1.27
C THR A 410 21.95 -19.56 1.97
N PHE A 411 20.86 -20.11 1.42
CA PHE A 411 20.15 -21.22 2.02
C PHE A 411 20.96 -22.52 1.83
N LYS A 412 21.34 -23.14 2.96
CA LYS A 412 21.74 -24.56 2.98
C LYS A 412 20.47 -25.34 3.30
N GLU A 413 20.26 -26.50 2.67
CA GLU A 413 19.06 -27.36 2.79
C GLU A 413 18.86 -27.98 4.20
N SER A 414 19.15 -27.25 5.27
CA SER A 414 18.89 -27.68 6.64
C SER A 414 17.43 -27.40 7.00
N GLN A 415 16.73 -28.39 7.55
CA GLN A 415 15.46 -28.16 8.24
C GLN A 415 15.74 -27.37 9.52
N VAL A 416 15.30 -26.11 9.54
CA VAL A 416 15.43 -25.23 10.69
C VAL A 416 14.07 -25.16 11.38
N ARG A 417 14.05 -25.43 12.69
CA ARG A 417 12.85 -25.34 13.51
C ARG A 417 13.16 -24.55 14.78
N LEU A 418 12.29 -23.60 15.10
CA LEU A 418 12.38 -22.82 16.34
C LEU A 418 11.71 -23.56 17.48
N ASN A 419 12.26 -23.42 18.69
CA ASN A 419 11.54 -23.77 19.92
C ASN A 419 10.68 -22.58 20.42
N SER A 420 9.83 -22.80 21.41
CA SER A 420 8.90 -21.77 21.91
C SER A 420 9.59 -20.52 22.45
N LYS A 421 10.72 -20.68 23.15
CA LYS A 421 11.48 -19.54 23.70
C LYS A 421 12.11 -18.70 22.58
N GLN A 422 12.69 -19.36 21.58
CA GLN A 422 13.26 -18.73 20.40
C GLN A 422 12.20 -18.02 19.56
N MET A 423 11.04 -18.65 19.36
CA MET A 423 9.91 -18.04 18.65
C MET A 423 9.48 -16.74 19.33
N ILE A 424 9.24 -16.75 20.65
CA ILE A 424 8.87 -15.54 21.41
C ILE A 424 9.95 -14.46 21.29
N PHE A 425 11.22 -14.83 21.47
CA PHE A 425 12.34 -13.90 21.38
C PHE A 425 12.42 -13.23 19.99
N VAL A 426 12.30 -14.03 18.92
CA VAL A 426 12.34 -13.53 17.54
C VAL A 426 11.15 -12.60 17.28
N THR A 427 9.94 -12.97 17.70
CA THR A 427 8.75 -12.12 17.54
C THR A 427 8.87 -10.79 18.29
N LEU A 428 9.37 -10.80 19.53
CA LEU A 428 9.60 -9.57 20.30
C LEU A 428 10.64 -8.66 19.63
N ALA A 429 11.71 -9.23 19.08
CA ALA A 429 12.71 -8.47 18.35
C ALA A 429 12.17 -7.85 17.05
N LEU A 430 11.29 -8.56 16.34
CA LEU A 430 10.58 -8.03 15.17
C LEU A 430 9.65 -6.87 15.54
N ILE A 431 8.88 -7.01 16.63
CA ILE A 431 8.00 -5.95 17.14
C ILE A 431 8.82 -4.72 17.57
N LEU A 432 9.91 -4.91 18.31
CA LEU A 432 10.78 -3.79 18.71
C LEU A 432 11.34 -3.05 17.50
N THR A 433 11.83 -3.80 16.51
CA THR A 433 12.37 -3.22 15.26
C THR A 433 11.29 -2.45 14.50
N GLN A 434 10.06 -2.98 14.44
CA GLN A 434 8.91 -2.28 13.85
C GLN A 434 8.67 -0.93 14.51
N GLN A 435 8.68 -0.85 15.84
CA GLN A 435 8.42 0.40 16.56
C GLN A 435 9.52 1.44 16.33
N VAL A 436 10.79 1.01 16.36
CA VAL A 436 11.94 1.88 16.03
C VAL A 436 11.83 2.38 14.59
N TYR A 437 11.41 1.52 13.67
CA TYR A 437 11.23 1.86 12.26
C TYR A 437 10.18 2.95 12.05
N LEU A 438 8.99 2.76 12.63
CA LEU A 438 7.89 3.72 12.53
C LEU A 438 8.27 5.07 13.12
N PHE A 439 8.98 5.09 14.26
CA PHE A 439 9.49 6.32 14.84
C PHE A 439 10.46 7.04 13.89
N ALA A 440 11.44 6.33 13.32
CA ALA A 440 12.41 6.92 12.39
C ALA A 440 11.76 7.47 11.12
N ALA A 441 10.72 6.80 10.59
CA ALA A 441 10.01 7.24 9.39
C ALA A 441 9.34 8.62 9.54
N THR A 442 8.92 9.01 10.75
CA THR A 442 8.32 10.34 10.99
C THR A 442 9.26 11.49 10.66
N SER A 443 10.57 11.30 10.83
CA SER A 443 11.60 12.32 10.61
C SER A 443 11.85 12.64 9.13
N VAL A 444 11.44 11.75 8.22
CA VAL A 444 11.63 11.92 6.77
C VAL A 444 10.35 12.27 6.01
N SER A 445 9.22 12.40 6.72
CA SER A 445 7.89 12.62 6.14
C SER A 445 7.74 13.90 5.29
N SER A 446 8.67 14.85 5.39
CA SER A 446 8.67 16.06 4.55
C SER A 446 9.22 15.83 3.13
N SER A 447 9.90 14.71 2.89
CA SER A 447 10.56 14.41 1.62
C SER A 447 10.02 13.13 1.00
N GLY A 448 9.26 13.24 -0.10
CA GLY A 448 8.73 12.08 -0.84
C GLY A 448 9.79 11.02 -1.19
N PHE A 449 11.00 11.42 -1.61
CA PHE A 449 12.09 10.48 -1.90
C PHE A 449 12.49 9.62 -0.69
N TRP A 450 12.84 10.25 0.44
CA TRP A 450 13.21 9.52 1.65
C TRP A 450 12.05 8.73 2.25
N SER A 451 10.82 9.24 2.18
CA SER A 451 9.62 8.48 2.55
C SER A 451 9.48 7.22 1.71
N LEU A 452 9.68 7.30 0.38
CA LEU A 452 9.66 6.14 -0.50
C LEU A 452 10.77 5.13 -0.18
N VAL A 453 12.00 5.61 0.09
CA VAL A 453 13.12 4.76 0.52
C VAL A 453 12.77 4.02 1.81
N PHE A 454 12.27 4.72 2.83
CA PHE A 454 11.81 4.08 4.08
C PHE A 454 10.61 3.16 3.83
N MET A 455 9.67 3.49 2.96
CA MET A 455 8.57 2.57 2.67
C MET A 455 9.09 1.25 2.04
N THR A 456 10.05 1.38 1.11
CA THR A 456 10.62 0.26 0.35
C THR A 456 11.44 -0.70 1.21
N PHE A 457 12.23 -0.19 2.15
CA PHE A 457 13.10 -1.03 3.00
C PHE A 457 12.42 -1.64 4.23
N HIS A 458 11.17 -1.27 4.50
CA HIS A 458 10.44 -1.69 5.70
C HIS A 458 10.40 -3.22 5.86
N TYR A 459 9.79 -3.92 4.92
CA TYR A 459 9.68 -5.39 4.97
C TYR A 459 11.02 -6.12 4.76
N PRO A 460 11.91 -5.71 3.83
CA PRO A 460 13.26 -6.27 3.71
C PRO A 460 14.04 -6.33 5.02
N ILE A 461 14.02 -5.27 5.82
CA ILE A 461 14.73 -5.22 7.11
C ILE A 461 14.18 -6.27 8.07
N LEU A 462 12.85 -6.35 8.19
CA LEU A 462 12.21 -7.34 9.07
C LEU A 462 12.46 -8.78 8.60
N MET A 463 12.43 -9.04 7.29
CA MET A 463 12.73 -10.36 6.72
C MET A 463 14.18 -10.78 6.99
N LEU A 464 15.14 -9.88 6.79
CA LEU A 464 16.56 -10.15 7.06
C LEU A 464 16.79 -10.43 8.54
N LEU A 465 16.19 -9.63 9.42
CA LEU A 465 16.27 -9.80 10.86
C LEU A 465 15.68 -11.16 11.29
N PHE A 466 14.49 -11.51 10.78
CA PHE A 466 13.85 -12.78 11.05
C PHE A 466 14.76 -13.97 10.69
N ILE A 467 15.26 -14.00 9.46
CA ILE A 467 16.05 -15.14 8.97
C ILE A 467 17.42 -15.19 9.65
N PHE A 468 18.05 -14.05 9.89
CA PHE A 468 19.31 -13.96 10.63
C PHE A 468 19.19 -14.57 12.02
N MET A 469 18.18 -14.13 12.80
CA MET A 469 17.97 -14.65 14.15
C MET A 469 17.58 -16.13 14.15
N ALA A 470 16.69 -16.54 13.24
CA ALA A 470 16.26 -17.94 13.15
C ALA A 470 17.46 -18.87 12.89
N ARG A 471 18.34 -18.53 11.94
CA ARG A 471 19.53 -19.33 11.64
C ARG A 471 20.53 -19.37 12.80
N ARG A 472 20.79 -18.21 13.43
CA ARG A 472 21.75 -18.11 14.54
C ARG A 472 21.32 -18.95 15.74
N LEU A 473 20.05 -18.87 16.11
CA LEU A 473 19.51 -19.56 17.29
C LEU A 473 19.45 -21.08 17.08
N THR A 474 19.12 -21.54 15.87
CA THR A 474 19.09 -22.99 15.59
C THR A 474 20.50 -23.59 15.52
N HIS A 475 21.48 -22.88 14.97
CA HIS A 475 22.88 -23.35 14.95
C HIS A 475 23.48 -23.45 16.37
N GLN A 476 23.15 -22.51 17.26
CA GLN A 476 23.61 -22.56 18.65
C GLN A 476 23.06 -23.79 19.40
N ASN A 477 21.79 -24.15 19.19
CA ASN A 477 21.22 -25.34 19.79
C ASN A 477 21.87 -26.63 19.28
N GLN A 478 22.08 -26.75 17.96
CA GLN A 478 22.73 -27.94 17.38
C GLN A 478 24.12 -28.16 17.95
N TYR A 479 24.90 -27.08 18.08
CA TYR A 479 26.23 -27.14 18.70
C TYR A 479 26.19 -27.54 20.19
N GLN A 480 25.20 -27.05 20.95
CA GLN A 480 25.04 -27.44 22.36
C GLN A 480 24.56 -28.88 22.54
N GLU A 481 23.69 -29.38 21.66
CA GLU A 481 23.28 -30.78 21.65
C GLU A 481 24.46 -31.72 21.31
N GLU A 482 25.29 -31.35 20.34
CA GLU A 482 26.50 -32.11 19.99
C GLU A 482 27.53 -32.16 21.14
N LEU A 483 27.75 -31.05 21.85
CA LEU A 483 28.63 -31.01 23.03
C LEU A 483 28.12 -31.89 24.17
N ASN A 484 26.83 -31.82 24.50
CA ASN A 484 26.22 -32.60 25.57
C ASN A 484 26.12 -34.12 25.27
N LEU A 485 26.23 -34.53 23.99
CA LEU A 485 26.31 -35.93 23.58
C LEU A 485 27.75 -36.47 23.58
N SER A 486 28.74 -35.58 23.67
CA SER A 486 30.17 -35.93 23.70
C SER A 486 30.77 -35.99 25.11
N GLU A 487 30.04 -35.49 26.10
CA GLU A 487 30.27 -35.68 27.55
C GLU A 487 29.47 -36.88 28.07
#